data_AF-A0A7J4CQW7-F1
#
_entry.id   AF-A0A7J4CQW7-F1
#
_cell.length_a   1.000
_cell.length_b   1.000
_cell.length_c   1.000
_cell.angle_alpha   90.00
_cell.angle_beta   90.00
_cell.angle_gamma   90.00
#
_symmetry.space_group_name_H-M   'P 1'
#
loop_
_entity.id
_entity.type
_entity.pdbx_description
1 polymer ?
#
loop_
_entity_poly.entity_id
_entity_poly.type
_entity_poly.pdbx_seq_one_letter_code
_entity_poly.pdbx_strand_id
1 'polypeptide(L)'
;MSKFTRRLQKIGSSILVSLPKQWVDAHGLGKGAQVQIETTQNSLSITVDEGKKQSKEIEILYPLSSEENLAANITGAYLLGYDIITIKGKSTISVKDREVIRESIRRLVGMEIMDEDASNINGQF
;
A
#
# COMPACT_ATOMS: atom_id res chain seq x y z
N MET A 1 -4.39 -10.87 28.75
CA MET A 1 -5.21 -9.82 28.09
C MET A 1 -5.84 -8.95 29.15
N SER A 2 -5.56 -7.65 29.13
CA SER A 2 -6.19 -6.67 30.02
C SER A 2 -7.54 -6.22 29.45
N LYS A 3 -8.60 -6.32 30.26
CA LYS A 3 -9.95 -5.89 29.90
C LYS A 3 -10.26 -4.54 30.55
N PHE A 4 -10.76 -3.59 29.77
CA PHE A 4 -11.13 -2.26 30.26
C PHE A 4 -12.61 -2.01 30.01
N THR A 5 -13.29 -1.44 31.01
CA THR A 5 -14.65 -0.91 30.85
C THR A 5 -14.57 0.62 30.84
N ARG A 6 -15.31 1.25 29.93
CA ARG A 6 -15.38 2.69 29.78
C ARG A 6 -16.83 3.13 29.66
N ARG A 7 -17.14 4.26 30.28
CA ARG A 7 -18.43 4.92 30.09
C ARG A 7 -18.40 5.69 28.78
N LEU A 8 -19.45 5.53 27.99
CA LEU A 8 -19.66 6.30 26.77
C LEU A 8 -20.11 7.72 27.12
N GLN A 9 -19.59 8.70 26.39
CA GLN A 9 -19.93 10.11 26.56
C GLN A 9 -20.59 10.63 25.27
N LYS A 10 -21.80 11.18 25.38
CA LYS A 10 -22.48 11.80 24.23
C LYS A 10 -22.05 13.26 24.12
N ILE A 11 -21.56 13.65 22.94
CA ILE A 11 -21.22 15.05 22.62
C ILE A 11 -21.84 15.37 21.25
N GLY A 12 -22.85 16.25 21.25
CA GLY A 12 -23.63 16.54 20.05
C GLY A 12 -24.30 15.29 19.48
N SER A 13 -24.03 15.00 18.21
CA SER A 13 -24.47 13.80 17.51
C SER A 13 -23.52 12.61 17.65
N SER A 14 -22.36 12.78 18.31
CA SER A 14 -21.31 11.75 18.42
C SER A 14 -21.25 11.11 19.81
N ILE A 15 -20.69 9.90 19.86
CA ILE A 15 -20.37 9.19 21.10
C ILE A 15 -18.86 9.03 21.20
N LEU A 16 -18.29 9.38 22.35
CA LEU A 16 -16.88 9.24 22.66
C LEU A 16 -16.65 8.08 23.64
N VAL A 17 -15.53 7.38 23.43
CA VAL A 17 -14.97 6.38 24.34
C VAL A 17 -13.49 6.68 24.55
N SER A 18 -13.01 6.64 25.80
CA SER A 18 -11.61 6.91 26.12
C SER A 18 -10.75 5.65 25.97
N LEU A 19 -9.65 5.78 25.23
CA LEU A 19 -8.68 4.71 25.04
C LEU A 19 -7.86 4.44 26.33
N PRO A 20 -7.33 3.21 26.51
CA PRO A 20 -6.43 2.92 27.63
C PRO A 20 -5.17 3.78 27.54
N LYS A 21 -4.87 4.57 28.59
CA LYS A 21 -3.71 5.47 28.61
C LYS A 21 -2.39 4.74 28.29
N GLN A 22 -2.16 3.58 28.90
CA GLN A 22 -0.95 2.78 28.64
C GLN A 22 -0.81 2.38 27.17
N TRP A 23 -1.93 2.11 26.48
CA TRP A 23 -1.92 1.77 25.07
C TRP A 23 -1.64 3.00 24.20
N VAL A 24 -2.25 4.15 24.52
CA VAL A 24 -1.99 5.45 23.88
C VAL A 24 -0.52 5.83 23.99
N ASP A 25 0.04 5.76 25.20
CA ASP A 25 1.43 6.11 25.49
C ASP A 25 2.40 5.16 24.77
N ALA A 26 2.11 3.85 24.76
CA ALA A 26 2.93 2.84 24.10
C ALA A 26 2.99 3.00 22.57
N HIS A 27 1.99 3.64 21.97
CA HIS A 27 1.92 3.86 20.51
C HIS A 27 2.12 5.34 20.13
N GLY A 28 2.57 6.19 21.07
CA GLY A 28 2.87 7.60 20.78
C GLY A 28 1.68 8.42 20.27
N LEU A 29 0.44 8.03 20.63
CA LEU A 29 -0.78 8.66 20.12
C LEU A 29 -1.02 10.01 20.81
N GLY A 30 -0.39 11.04 20.27
CA GLY A 30 -0.51 12.43 20.73
C GLY A 30 -1.71 13.18 20.16
N LYS A 31 -1.75 14.49 20.43
CA LYS A 31 -2.77 15.39 19.87
C LYS A 31 -2.67 15.38 18.34
N GLY A 32 -3.79 15.08 17.66
CA GLY A 32 -3.86 15.03 16.19
C GLY A 32 -3.53 13.67 15.58
N ALA A 33 -3.13 12.67 16.39
CA ALA A 33 -2.97 11.31 15.92
C ALA A 33 -4.32 10.74 15.42
N GLN A 34 -4.26 10.01 14.31
CA GLN A 34 -5.40 9.30 13.75
C GLN A 34 -5.26 7.80 14.04
N VAL A 35 -6.39 7.12 14.13
CA VAL A 35 -6.47 5.66 14.28
C VAL A 35 -7.53 5.15 13.33
N GLN A 36 -7.37 3.93 12.85
CA GLN A 36 -8.39 3.28 12.04
C GLN A 36 -9.39 2.58 12.96
N ILE A 37 -10.66 2.68 12.59
CA ILE A 37 -11.77 2.07 13.30
C ILE A 37 -12.51 1.17 12.33
N GLU A 38 -12.57 -0.12 12.65
CA GLU A 38 -13.35 -1.09 11.90
C GLU A 38 -14.50 -1.61 12.76
N THR A 39 -15.68 -1.67 12.17
CA THR A 39 -16.89 -2.14 12.83
C THR A 39 -17.36 -3.45 12.24
N THR A 40 -17.63 -4.42 13.10
CA THR A 40 -18.41 -5.62 12.76
C THR A 40 -19.79 -5.53 13.42
N GLN A 41 -20.61 -6.59 13.34
CA GLN A 41 -21.95 -6.59 13.93
C GLN A 41 -21.95 -6.32 15.45
N ASN A 42 -21.01 -6.91 16.19
CA ASN A 42 -21.02 -6.89 17.66
C ASN A 42 -19.69 -6.40 18.27
N SER A 43 -18.75 -5.96 17.43
CA SER A 43 -17.45 -5.48 17.89
C SER A 43 -16.95 -4.32 17.05
N LEU A 44 -16.05 -3.54 17.64
CA LEU A 44 -15.28 -2.53 16.96
C LEU A 44 -13.82 -2.76 17.34
N SER A 45 -12.94 -2.73 16.35
CA SER A 45 -11.49 -2.78 16.51
C SER A 45 -10.88 -1.42 16.21
N ILE A 46 -9.86 -1.06 16.99
CA ILE A 46 -9.08 0.16 16.79
C ILE A 46 -7.64 -0.26 16.56
N THR A 47 -7.07 0.18 15.45
CA THR A 47 -5.67 -0.09 15.07
C THR A 47 -4.91 1.21 14.95
N VAL A 48 -3.67 1.20 15.43
CA VAL A 48 -2.69 2.24 15.11
C VAL A 48 -2.13 1.86 13.76
N ASP A 49 -2.74 2.40 12.71
CA ASP A 49 -2.23 2.25 11.36
C ASP A 49 -1.68 3.61 10.92
N GLU A 50 -0.42 3.63 10.49
CA GLU A 50 0.28 4.84 10.04
C GLU A 50 -0.25 5.30 8.67
N GLY A 51 -1.56 5.50 8.51
CA GLY A 51 -2.16 6.26 7.40
C GLY A 51 -1.78 5.82 5.98
N LYS A 52 -1.19 4.65 5.80
CA LYS A 52 -0.89 4.01 4.53
C LYS A 52 -1.12 2.54 4.76
N LYS A 53 -2.16 2.00 4.12
CA LYS A 53 -2.09 0.63 3.61
C LYS A 53 -0.67 0.51 3.06
N GLN A 54 0.22 -0.29 3.67
CA GLN A 54 1.55 -0.48 3.11
C GLN A 54 1.30 -1.02 1.71
N SER A 55 1.44 -0.15 0.71
CA SER A 55 1.38 -0.55 -0.68
C SER A 55 2.37 -1.69 -0.78
N LYS A 56 1.92 -2.84 -1.24
CA LYS A 56 2.84 -3.93 -1.47
C LYS A 56 3.63 -3.53 -2.71
N GLU A 57 4.88 -3.09 -2.54
CA GLU A 57 5.70 -2.57 -3.63
C GLU A 57 6.78 -3.56 -4.06
N ILE A 58 7.11 -3.57 -5.34
CA ILE A 58 8.24 -4.35 -5.88
C ILE A 58 9.03 -3.54 -6.89
N GLU A 59 10.36 -3.65 -6.82
CA GLU A 59 11.29 -3.15 -7.84
C GLU A 59 11.77 -4.31 -8.72
N ILE A 60 11.57 -4.20 -10.03
CA ILE A 60 12.10 -5.11 -11.06
C ILE A 60 13.32 -4.41 -11.69
N LEU A 61 14.51 -4.95 -11.47
CA LEU A 61 15.76 -4.37 -12.00
C LEU A 61 15.92 -4.66 -13.50
N TYR A 62 16.26 -3.64 -14.29
CA TYR A 62 16.55 -3.75 -15.72
C TYR A 62 18.03 -3.41 -16.02
N PRO A 63 18.71 -4.07 -16.99
CA PRO A 63 18.20 -5.20 -17.78
C PRO A 63 18.09 -6.48 -16.93
N LEU A 64 17.13 -7.31 -17.31
CA LEU A 64 16.92 -8.63 -16.70
C LEU A 64 18.04 -9.59 -17.10
N SER A 65 18.17 -10.70 -16.35
CA SER A 65 19.00 -11.82 -16.78
C SER A 65 18.44 -12.43 -18.08
N SER A 66 19.29 -13.13 -18.85
CA SER A 66 18.90 -13.66 -20.18
C SER A 66 17.75 -14.68 -20.15
N GLU A 67 17.46 -15.25 -18.98
CA GLU A 67 16.41 -16.26 -18.78
C GLU A 67 15.08 -15.63 -18.30
N GLU A 68 15.09 -14.36 -17.91
CA GLU A 68 13.94 -13.69 -17.34
C GLU A 68 13.12 -12.93 -18.40
N ASN A 69 11.79 -12.95 -18.23
CA ASN A 69 10.86 -12.27 -19.12
C ASN A 69 10.17 -11.10 -18.40
N LEU A 70 10.30 -9.91 -18.98
CA LEU A 70 9.80 -8.66 -18.40
C LEU A 70 8.28 -8.64 -18.22
N ALA A 71 7.53 -9.08 -19.23
CA ALA A 71 6.08 -9.17 -19.16
C ALA A 71 5.63 -10.20 -18.12
N ALA A 72 6.35 -11.33 -18.00
CA ALA A 72 6.06 -12.35 -17.00
C ALA A 72 6.33 -11.85 -15.57
N ASN A 73 7.43 -11.11 -15.35
CA ASN A 73 7.73 -10.52 -14.03
C ASN A 73 6.70 -9.47 -13.62
N ILE A 74 6.27 -8.61 -14.56
CA ILE A 74 5.19 -7.61 -14.32
C ILE A 74 3.87 -8.32 -13.99
N THR A 75 3.49 -9.33 -14.78
CA THR A 75 2.27 -10.10 -14.55
C THR A 75 2.33 -10.87 -13.22
N GLY A 76 3.49 -11.46 -12.90
CA GLY A 76 3.71 -12.16 -11.64
C GLY A 76 3.57 -11.23 -10.43
N ALA A 77 4.15 -10.03 -10.48
CA ALA A 77 3.97 -9.02 -9.45
C ALA A 77 2.49 -8.64 -9.27
N TYR A 78 1.76 -8.44 -10.37
CA TYR A 78 0.32 -8.18 -10.31
C TYR A 78 -0.45 -9.34 -9.65
N LEU A 79 -0.18 -10.59 -10.05
CA LEU A 79 -0.85 -11.78 -9.50
C LEU A 79 -0.51 -12.02 -8.01
N LEU A 80 0.66 -11.57 -7.55
CA LEU A 80 1.07 -11.61 -6.15
C LEU A 80 0.46 -10.47 -5.31
N GLY A 81 -0.35 -9.59 -5.92
CA GLY A 81 -1.06 -8.50 -5.24
C GLY A 81 -0.17 -7.33 -4.86
N TYR A 82 0.88 -7.04 -5.64
CA TYR A 82 1.66 -5.82 -5.47
C TYR A 82 0.87 -4.61 -5.95
N ASP A 83 0.64 -3.62 -5.07
CA ASP A 83 -0.06 -2.38 -5.38
C ASP A 83 0.79 -1.44 -6.26
N ILE A 84 2.12 -1.54 -6.19
CA ILE A 84 3.07 -0.71 -6.95
C ILE A 84 4.16 -1.60 -7.57
N ILE A 85 4.36 -1.46 -8.88
CA ILE A 85 5.38 -2.19 -9.65
C ILE A 85 6.30 -1.16 -10.31
N THR A 86 7.56 -1.10 -9.85
CA THR A 86 8.57 -0.20 -10.40
C THR A 86 9.58 -0.97 -11.23
N ILE A 87 9.69 -0.66 -12.52
CA ILE A 87 10.78 -1.16 -13.36
C ILE A 87 11.92 -0.14 -13.28
N LYS A 88 13.09 -0.57 -12.79
CA LYS A 88 14.22 0.31 -12.49
C LYS A 88 15.45 -0.09 -13.28
N GLY A 89 15.82 0.74 -14.25
CA GLY A 89 16.95 0.54 -15.12
C GLY A 89 18.27 0.95 -14.47
N LYS A 90 19.25 0.04 -14.46
CA LYS A 90 20.67 0.38 -14.28
C LYS A 90 21.22 1.19 -15.48
N SER A 91 20.54 1.09 -16.62
CA SER A 91 20.79 1.82 -17.86
C SER A 91 19.47 2.24 -18.49
N THR A 92 19.54 3.06 -19.54
CA THR A 92 18.37 3.41 -20.36
C THR A 92 17.63 2.16 -20.81
N ILE A 93 16.31 2.14 -20.63
CA ILE A 93 15.44 1.06 -21.10
C ILE A 93 15.29 1.20 -22.62
N SER A 94 15.51 0.12 -23.35
CA SER A 94 15.38 0.14 -24.81
C SER A 94 13.95 0.50 -25.23
N VAL A 95 13.79 1.17 -26.38
CA VAL A 95 12.45 1.54 -26.90
C VAL A 95 11.55 0.32 -27.06
N LYS A 96 12.13 -0.81 -27.48
CA LYS A 96 11.42 -2.08 -27.64
C LYS A 96 10.90 -2.61 -26.30
N ASP A 97 11.76 -2.63 -25.27
CA ASP A 97 11.37 -3.16 -23.96
C ASP A 97 10.40 -2.23 -23.24
N ARG A 98 10.56 -0.92 -23.44
CA ARG A 98 9.61 0.09 -22.96
C ARG A 98 8.20 -0.16 -23.50
N GLU A 99 8.07 -0.47 -24.79
CA GLU A 99 6.77 -0.83 -25.36
C GLU A 99 6.20 -2.11 -24.74
N VAL A 100 7.05 -3.12 -24.50
CA VAL A 100 6.65 -4.36 -23.82
C VAL A 100 6.15 -4.09 -22.40
N ILE A 101 6.83 -3.23 -21.63
CA ILE A 101 6.40 -2.83 -20.28
C ILE A 101 5.04 -2.13 -20.36
N ARG A 102 4.90 -1.17 -21.28
CA ARG A 102 3.69 -0.36 -21.42
C ARG A 102 2.47 -1.22 -21.76
N GLU A 103 2.63 -2.12 -22.73
CA GLU A 103 1.60 -3.07 -23.13
C GLU A 103 1.29 -4.10 -22.05
N SER A 104 2.28 -4.50 -21.25
CA SER A 104 2.05 -5.39 -20.11
C SER A 104 1.20 -4.71 -19.04
N ILE A 105 1.56 -3.48 -18.64
CA ILE A 105 0.83 -2.72 -17.61
C ILE A 105 -0.60 -2.42 -18.06
N ARG A 106 -0.81 -1.97 -19.31
CA ARG A 106 -2.15 -1.64 -19.83
C ARG A 106 -3.13 -2.82 -19.89
N ARG A 107 -2.62 -4.06 -19.89
CA ARG A 107 -3.46 -5.27 -19.86
C ARG A 107 -3.92 -5.63 -18.45
N LEU A 108 -3.33 -5.03 -17.42
CA LEU A 108 -3.64 -5.28 -16.02
C LEU A 108 -4.78 -4.34 -15.58
N VAL A 109 -5.90 -4.93 -15.15
CA VAL A 109 -7.10 -4.17 -14.79
C VAL A 109 -6.82 -3.31 -13.56
N GLY A 110 -7.04 -2.01 -13.69
CA GLY A 110 -6.87 -1.05 -12.61
C GLY A 110 -5.41 -0.61 -12.38
N MET A 111 -4.44 -1.09 -13.15
CA MET A 111 -3.05 -0.62 -13.07
C MET A 111 -2.82 0.49 -14.10
N GLU A 112 -2.29 1.62 -13.65
CA GLU A 112 -1.95 2.78 -14.49
C GLU A 112 -0.46 3.12 -14.37
N ILE A 113 0.11 3.72 -15.42
CA ILE A 113 1.49 4.21 -15.39
C ILE A 113 1.47 5.62 -14.83
N MET A 114 2.08 5.81 -13.66
CA MET A 114 2.11 7.09 -12.96
C MET A 114 3.34 7.93 -13.31
N ASP A 115 4.47 7.26 -13.57
CA ASP A 115 5.73 7.90 -13.93
C ASP A 115 6.50 7.04 -14.94
N GLU A 116 7.13 7.69 -15.92
CA GLU A 116 7.93 7.07 -16.97
C GLU A 116 9.06 8.01 -17.42
N ASP A 117 10.31 7.58 -17.21
CA ASP A 117 11.51 8.25 -17.69
C ASP A 117 12.37 7.34 -18.59
N ALA A 118 13.57 7.80 -18.95
CA ALA A 118 14.45 7.06 -19.85
C ALA A 118 14.89 5.67 -19.30
N SER A 119 14.89 5.52 -17.97
CA SER A 119 15.42 4.42 -17.18
C SER A 119 14.41 3.80 -16.22
N ASN A 120 13.30 4.46 -15.91
CA ASN A 120 12.35 4.02 -14.87
C ASN A 120 10.91 4.07 -15.39
N ILE A 121 10.09 3.10 -14.97
CA ILE A 121 8.65 3.07 -15.22
C ILE A 121 7.95 2.61 -13.95
N ASN A 122 6.95 3.36 -13.48
CA ASN A 122 6.18 3.06 -12.28
C ASN A 122 4.71 2.81 -12.64
N GLY A 123 4.23 1.61 -12.32
CA GLY A 123 2.82 1.22 -12.38
C GLY A 123 2.19 1.16 -10.99
N GLN A 124 0.97 1.68 -10.85
CA GLN A 124 0.22 1.71 -9.59
C GLN A 124 -1.28 1.43 -9.80
N PHE A 125 -1.93 0.80 -8.80
CA PHE A 125 -3.39 0.65 -8.69
C PHE A 125 -4.12 1.89 -8.15
#